data_AF-A0A7C4IS19-F1
#
_entry.id   AF-A0A7C4IS19-F1
#
_cell.length_a   1.000
_cell.length_b   1.000
_cell.length_c   1.000
_cell.angle_alpha   90.00
_cell.angle_beta   90.00
_cell.angle_gamma   90.00
#
_symmetry.space_group_name_H-M   'P 1'
#
loop_
_entity.id
_entity.type
_entity.pdbx_description
1 polymer ?
#
loop_
_entity_poly.entity_id
_entity_poly.type
_entity_poly.pdbx_seq_one_letter_code
_entity_poly.pdbx_strand_id
1 'polypeptide(L)' 'MALWSVFSGLMMRASFRITSAAVSKSSWLILADGTLTLLADSTFDGVLELHGVLTARANLRLNGPLDWISGTLSCAGE' A
#
# COMPACT_ATOMS: atom_id res chain seq x y z
N MET A 1 -2.49 23.99 -36.00
CA MET A 1 -1.48 23.42 -35.09
C MET A 1 -2.03 23.56 -33.68
N ALA A 2 -2.48 22.47 -33.08
CA ALA A 2 -2.99 22.47 -31.71
C ALA A 2 -2.11 21.56 -30.84
N LEU A 3 -1.80 22.12 -29.68
CA LEU A 3 -0.82 21.72 -28.67
C LEU A 3 -1.12 20.32 -28.11
N TRP A 4 -0.07 19.50 -27.99
CA TRP A 4 -0.13 18.18 -27.34
C TRP A 4 -0.57 18.31 -25.88
N SER A 5 -1.55 17.52 -25.45
CA SER A 5 -1.72 17.16 -24.04
C SER A 5 -1.63 15.65 -23.92
N VAL A 6 -0.43 15.16 -23.61
CA VAL A 6 -0.20 13.78 -23.16
C VAL A 6 -0.60 13.74 -21.69
N PHE A 7 -1.65 13.02 -21.34
CA PHE A 7 -1.87 12.61 -19.95
C PHE A 7 -0.87 11.49 -19.62
N SER A 8 0.36 11.88 -19.30
CA SER A 8 1.37 10.97 -18.76
C SER A 8 1.23 10.98 -17.23
N GLY A 9 0.71 9.88 -16.67
CA GLY A 9 0.78 9.58 -15.24
C GLY A 9 -0.30 10.21 -14.36
N LEU A 10 -1.49 9.60 -14.28
CA LEU A 10 -2.37 9.82 -13.13
C LEU A 10 -1.88 8.94 -11.97
N MET A 11 -0.99 9.46 -11.14
CA MET A 11 -0.68 8.85 -9.84
C MET A 11 -1.84 9.12 -8.88
N MET A 12 -2.64 8.10 -8.58
CA MET A 12 -3.72 8.20 -7.60
C MET A 12 -3.15 8.12 -6.18
N ARG A 13 -2.92 9.28 -5.55
CA ARG A 13 -2.61 9.33 -4.12
C ARG A 13 -3.87 9.00 -3.33
N ALA A 14 -3.88 7.83 -2.69
CA ALA A 14 -4.99 7.39 -1.85
C ALA A 14 -4.50 7.00 -0.46
N SER A 15 -5.30 7.34 0.55
CA SER A 15 -5.07 6.94 1.94
C SER A 15 -6.07 5.87 2.34
N PHE A 16 -5.57 4.70 2.72
CA PHE A 16 -6.39 3.58 3.17
C PHE A 16 -6.13 3.31 4.65
N ARG A 17 -7.23 3.10 5.40
CA ARG A 17 -7.18 2.77 6.82
C ARG A 17 -7.94 1.49 7.08
N ILE A 18 -7.23 0.49 7.60
CA ILE A 18 -7.79 -0.80 8.00
C ILE A 18 -7.86 -0.81 9.53
N THR A 19 -9.09 -0.84 10.06
CA THR A 19 -9.36 -0.76 11.50
C THR A 19 -9.84 -2.08 12.11
N SER A 20 -10.16 -3.06 11.27
CA SER A 20 -10.56 -4.41 11.66
C SER A 20 -9.69 -5.43 10.95
N ALA A 21 -9.63 -6.66 11.45
CA ALA A 21 -8.81 -7.70 10.83
C ALA A 21 -9.15 -7.84 9.34
N ALA A 22 -8.12 -7.81 8.49
CA ALA A 22 -8.26 -7.89 7.05
C ALA A 22 -7.44 -9.05 6.50
N VAL A 23 -8.08 -9.86 5.65
CA VAL A 23 -7.41 -10.94 4.92
C VAL A 23 -7.67 -10.73 3.44
N SER A 24 -6.61 -10.42 2.70
CA SER A 24 -6.66 -10.36 1.24
C SER A 24 -6.07 -11.65 0.67
N LYS A 25 -6.90 -12.46 0.01
CA LYS A 25 -6.51 -13.78 -0.52
C LYS A 25 -6.13 -13.79 -2.00
N SER A 26 -6.30 -12.67 -2.72
CA SER A 26 -6.21 -12.66 -4.18
C SER A 26 -5.90 -11.30 -4.76
N SER A 27 -5.07 -10.47 -4.13
CA SER A 27 -4.91 -9.09 -4.61
C SER A 27 -3.48 -8.62 -4.54
N TRP A 28 -2.99 -8.27 -5.73
CA TRP A 28 -1.98 -7.25 -5.92
C TRP A 28 -2.52 -5.98 -5.26
N LEU A 29 -1.95 -5.59 -4.12
CA LEU A 29 -2.25 -4.29 -3.53
C LEU A 29 -1.15 -3.33 -4.00
N ILE A 30 -1.51 -2.43 -4.90
CA ILE A 30 -0.63 -1.38 -5.40
C ILE A 30 -1.08 -0.07 -4.76
N LEU A 31 -0.25 0.50 -3.90
CA LEU A 31 -0.44 1.86 -3.41
C LEU A 31 0.63 2.74 -4.05
N ALA A 32 0.22 3.53 -5.03
CA ALA A 32 1.05 4.55 -5.65
C ALA A 32 0.94 5.87 -4.87
N ASP A 33 2.06 6.38 -4.36
CA ASP A 33 2.22 7.65 -3.63
C ASP A 33 1.22 7.92 -2.49
N GLY A 34 0.79 6.85 -1.80
CA GLY A 34 -0.30 6.85 -0.81
C GLY A 34 0.14 6.60 0.64
N THR A 35 -0.85 6.48 1.53
CA THR A 35 -0.63 6.06 2.94
C THR A 35 -1.53 4.87 3.28
N LEU A 36 -0.94 3.77 3.72
CA LEU A 36 -1.66 2.62 4.27
C LEU A 36 -1.46 2.57 5.79
N THR A 37 -2.55 2.66 6.55
CA THR A 37 -2.53 2.52 8.02
C THR A 37 -3.27 1.25 8.42
N LEU A 38 -2.56 0.34 9.09
CA LEU A 38 -3.07 -0.91 9.63
C LEU A 38 -3.12 -0.79 11.16
N LEU A 39 -4.33 -0.82 11.72
CA LEU A 39 -4.55 -0.78 13.18
C LEU A 39 -4.97 -2.12 13.77
N ALA A 40 -5.26 -3.09 12.91
CA ALA A 40 -5.64 -4.43 13.27
C ALA A 40 -4.78 -5.43 12.49
N ASP A 41 -4.68 -6.65 13.01
CA ASP A 41 -3.90 -7.71 12.38
C ASP A 41 -4.34 -7.90 10.93
N SER A 42 -3.38 -7.86 10.01
CA SER A 42 -3.64 -7.87 8.58
C SER A 42 -2.75 -8.89 7.89
N THR A 43 -3.35 -9.74 7.07
CA THR A 43 -2.63 -10.72 6.24
C THR A 43 -2.89 -10.43 4.77
N PHE A 44 -1.80 -10.30 4.01
CA PHE A 44 -1.83 -10.17 2.56
C PHE A 44 -1.17 -11.40 1.93
N ASP A 45 -1.98 -12.22 1.25
CA ASP A 45 -1.53 -13.35 0.44
C ASP A 45 -1.45 -12.88 -1.03
N GLY A 46 -0.29 -12.37 -1.44
CA GLY A 46 -0.10 -11.78 -2.78
C GLY A 46 1.10 -10.82 -2.87
N VAL A 47 1.20 -10.10 -4.01
CA VAL A 47 2.21 -9.06 -4.20
C VAL A 47 1.73 -7.76 -3.56
N LEU A 48 2.58 -7.16 -2.72
CA LEU A 48 2.37 -5.83 -2.17
C LEU A 48 3.37 -4.88 -2.80
N GLU A 49 2.89 -3.87 -3.52
CA GLU A 49 3.70 -2.82 -4.12
C GLU A 49 3.39 -1.49 -3.43
N LEU A 50 4.41 -0.90 -2.81
CA LEU A 50 4.27 0.32 -2.01
C LEU A 50 5.19 1.43 -2.53
N HIS A 51 4.56 2.54 -2.87
CA HIS A 51 5.20 3.83 -3.11
C HIS A 51 4.58 4.79 -2.09
N GLY A 52 5.25 5.06 -0.98
CA GLY A 52 4.75 5.96 0.06
C GLY A 52 4.86 5.41 1.46
N VAL A 53 3.84 5.63 2.30
CA VAL A 53 3.92 5.35 3.73
C VAL A 53 3.08 4.15 4.11
N LEU A 54 3.70 3.14 4.74
CA LEU A 54 3.01 2.07 5.44
C LEU A 54 3.22 2.25 6.94
N THR A 55 2.12 2.37 7.69
CA THR A 55 2.14 2.36 9.15
C THR A 55 1.37 1.14 9.66
N ALA A 56 2.08 0.19 10.27
CA ALA A 56 1.49 -0.96 10.93
C ALA A 56 1.61 -0.81 12.45
N ARG A 57 0.46 -0.77 13.15
CA ARG A 57 0.37 -0.74 14.62
C ARG A 57 -0.07 -2.07 15.23
N ALA A 58 -0.30 -3.06 14.39
CA ALA A 58 -0.66 -4.43 14.75
C ALA A 58 0.16 -5.38 13.85
N ASN A 59 -0.06 -6.69 13.96
CA ASN A 59 0.70 -7.65 13.17
C ASN A 59 0.37 -7.50 11.68
N LEU A 60 1.42 -7.30 10.87
CA LEU A 60 1.35 -7.36 9.42
C LEU A 60 2.04 -8.64 8.96
N ARG A 61 1.29 -9.52 8.30
CA ARG A 61 1.83 -10.71 7.65
C ARG A 61 1.73 -10.56 6.14
N LEU A 62 2.86 -10.70 5.47
CA LEU A 62 2.98 -10.69 4.02
C LEU A 62 3.37 -12.10 3.56
N ASN A 63 2.44 -12.81 2.96
CA ASN A 63 2.64 -14.13 2.37
C ASN A 63 2.78 -13.98 0.85
N GLY A 64 3.86 -13.31 0.43
CA GLY A 64 4.16 -13.06 -0.98
C GLY A 64 5.25 -12.00 -1.15
N PRO A 65 5.61 -11.66 -2.40
CA PRO A 65 6.61 -10.65 -2.68
C PRO A 65 6.18 -9.26 -2.18
N LEU A 66 7.08 -8.59 -1.48
CA LEU A 66 6.97 -7.16 -1.17
C LEU A 66 7.94 -6.41 -2.08
N ASP A 67 7.42 -5.49 -2.89
CA ASP A 67 8.22 -4.52 -3.63
C ASP A 67 8.06 -3.13 -3.00
N TRP A 68 9.14 -2.64 -2.40
CA TRP A 68 9.18 -1.34 -1.74
C TRP A 68 9.92 -0.34 -2.61
N ILE A 69 9.17 0.44 -3.37
CA ILE A 69 9.75 1.29 -4.40
C ILE A 69 10.20 2.64 -3.82
N SER A 70 9.45 3.20 -2.86
CA SER A 70 9.84 4.41 -2.14
C SER A 70 9.00 4.67 -0.87
N GLY A 71 9.51 5.53 0.02
CA GLY A 71 8.78 6.06 1.18
C GLY A 71 9.17 5.45 2.53
N THR A 72 8.23 5.45 3.49
CA THR A 72 8.52 5.12 4.91
C THR A 72 7.70 3.93 5.40
N LEU A 73 8.37 2.93 5.94
CA LEU A 73 7.78 1.88 6.76
C LEU A 73 7.91 2.25 8.23
N SER A 74 6.79 2.33 8.95
CA SER A 74 6.75 2.47 10.40
C SER A 74 5.95 1.33 11.01
N CYS A 75 6.63 0.40 11.66
CA CYS A 75 6.02 -0.67 12.45
C CYS A 75 6.22 -0.36 13.93
N ALA A 76 5.11 -0.22 14.66
CA ALA A 76 5.13 -0.29 16.11
C ALA A 76 4.96 -1.78 16.45
N GLY A 77 6.09 -2.49 16.59
CA GLY A 77 6.06 -3.84 17.15
C GLY A 77 5.60 -3.79 18.60
N GLU A 78 4.77 -4.74 18.99
CA GLU A 78 4.51 -5.05 20.40
C GLU A 78 5.64 -5.92 20.98
#